data_AF-Q759Z9-F1
#
_entry.id   AF-Q759Z9-F1
#
_cell.length_a   1.000
_cell.length_b   1.000
_cell.length_c   1.000
_cell.angle_alpha   90.00
_cell.angle_beta   90.00
_cell.angle_gamma   90.00
#
_symmetry.space_group_name_H-M   'P 1'
#
loop_
_entity.id
_entity.type
_entity.pdbx_description
1 polymer ?
#
loop_
_entity_poly.entity_id
_entity_poly.type
_entity_poly.pdbx_seq_one_letter_code
_entity_poly.pdbx_strand_id
1 'polypeptide(L)'
;MRKSVLFFLLPFYVHCEKVECDLQEASALMQSLAIDKSSLSSYHSIIPMVEQCKGPSWDRMKNEVYYKSGLIHLSVGQELKAMESFEKVIASGEPSFKMLSEERLHELYKKMALWSHIEDDDNDKLAYYALLDNITQADGDEVYQALESISPLDYQLRVNHTDVLLEELADSLDLNTAQRVVENYMLLADKYATSISLTDRLELQYRVSVVQWFVLNSPPVASLKKCLSLDMDYKPCTDLMKLWNKWNKNVKVSASALTDAQEYFGIQNQNWDNIINLMVKDQKPLIKLEAPFTNNYALFQKVAEKHVLELLNNRPLSNSPAQRKYTKLPDPTEFQTSLDVLLCLAFDMKSSSKNANKFCDRALKQVLTPKEHSLISNYLTKVNSPDGIPELLKTAYETYPHLAFHLVKRVAAKLVGLERKGANADVSQHWNILSSFIGNHKKVAETGRNKFTAQLFKHINRAIGRQRQKQEQDQQQFFERQYQQQFFRQQQQQQQQQQPHQPPSTKKNYYKILGIGNDANAKDIRRAYLHLTKKYHPDKQGNMSDAERAKVEEKMSSINEAYEVLSDESKRKEYDMLRSGGGSQHAGGNGQQFYRNSGPMFNFKKGFKPF
;
A
#
# COMPACT_ATOMS: atom_id res chain seq x y z
N MET A 1 -61.83 -25.53 40.75
CA MET A 1 -62.79 -24.56 40.20
C MET A 1 -62.35 -24.16 38.80
N ARG A 2 -62.96 -24.75 37.77
CA ARG A 2 -62.77 -24.37 36.36
C ARG A 2 -63.61 -23.12 36.09
N LYS A 3 -63.02 -22.05 35.57
CA LYS A 3 -63.77 -20.95 34.95
C LYS A 3 -63.59 -21.06 33.44
N SER A 4 -64.65 -21.51 32.78
CA SER A 4 -64.82 -21.47 31.33
C SER A 4 -64.97 -20.01 30.90
N VAL A 5 -64.13 -19.54 29.99
CA VAL A 5 -64.33 -18.29 29.27
C VAL A 5 -64.95 -18.68 27.93
N LEU A 6 -66.24 -18.40 27.76
CA LEU A 6 -66.91 -18.46 26.47
C LEU A 6 -66.36 -17.34 25.58
N PHE A 7 -65.65 -17.70 24.52
CA PHE A 7 -65.39 -16.81 23.39
C PHE A 7 -66.68 -16.76 22.54
N PHE A 8 -67.37 -15.63 22.57
CA PHE A 8 -68.39 -15.31 21.57
C PHE A 8 -67.67 -15.08 20.23
N LEU A 9 -67.83 -16.01 19.29
CA LEU A 9 -67.57 -15.78 17.87
C LEU A 9 -68.65 -14.81 17.37
N LEU A 10 -68.31 -13.52 17.29
CA LEU A 10 -69.09 -12.58 16.50
C LEU A 10 -68.81 -12.89 15.02
N PRO A 11 -69.84 -13.14 14.18
CA PRO A 11 -69.63 -13.21 12.75
C PRO A 11 -69.22 -11.81 12.28
N PHE A 12 -68.05 -11.71 11.64
CA PHE A 12 -67.72 -10.54 10.84
C PHE A 12 -68.74 -10.49 9.69
N TYR A 13 -69.83 -9.74 9.89
CA TYR A 13 -70.63 -9.25 8.79
C TYR A 13 -69.74 -8.32 7.97
N VAL A 14 -69.23 -8.83 6.84
CA VAL A 14 -68.78 -7.98 5.74
C VAL A 14 -70.01 -7.15 5.35
N HIS A 15 -70.05 -5.91 5.82
CA HIS A 15 -70.98 -4.93 5.26
C HIS A 15 -70.59 -4.77 3.79
N CYS A 16 -71.38 -5.37 2.90
CA CYS A 16 -71.36 -5.02 1.49
C CYS A 16 -71.95 -3.61 1.41
N GLU A 17 -71.11 -2.60 1.63
CA GLU A 17 -71.47 -1.21 1.40
C GLU A 17 -71.84 -1.10 -0.08
N LYS A 18 -73.08 -0.70 -0.37
CA LYS A 18 -73.52 -0.52 -1.75
C LYS A 18 -72.68 0.59 -2.35
N VAL A 19 -71.91 0.28 -3.39
CA VAL A 19 -71.20 1.30 -4.16
C VAL A 19 -72.24 2.21 -4.81
N GLU A 20 -72.24 3.47 -4.40
CA GLU A 20 -73.08 4.50 -4.98
C GLU A 20 -72.39 5.03 -6.24
N CYS A 21 -73.02 4.89 -7.41
CA CYS A 21 -72.45 5.26 -8.70
C CYS A 21 -72.63 6.77 -8.98
N ASP A 22 -72.01 7.62 -8.17
CA ASP A 22 -71.93 9.07 -8.41
C ASP A 22 -70.70 9.41 -9.29
N LEU A 23 -70.95 9.70 -10.56
CA LEU A 23 -69.91 10.02 -11.53
C LEU A 23 -69.25 11.39 -11.25
N GLN A 24 -69.99 12.36 -10.69
CA GLN A 24 -69.44 13.69 -10.42
C GLN A 24 -68.47 13.63 -9.24
N GLU A 25 -68.85 12.92 -8.18
CA GLU A 25 -67.99 12.69 -7.03
C GLU A 25 -66.73 11.92 -7.44
N ALA A 26 -66.89 10.82 -8.19
CA ALA A 26 -65.77 10.03 -8.68
C ALA A 26 -64.83 10.85 -9.59
N SER A 27 -65.38 11.69 -10.47
CA SER A 27 -64.60 12.58 -11.33
C SER A 27 -63.85 13.65 -10.54
N ALA A 28 -64.48 14.26 -9.53
CA ALA A 28 -63.85 15.27 -8.69
C ALA A 28 -62.68 14.67 -7.88
N LEU A 29 -62.91 13.48 -7.32
CA LEU A 29 -61.86 12.73 -6.63
C LEU A 29 -60.70 12.41 -7.57
N MET A 30 -60.97 11.86 -8.75
CA MET A 30 -59.95 11.55 -9.76
C MET A 30 -59.13 12.77 -10.21
N GLN A 31 -59.74 13.95 -10.31
CA GLN A 31 -59.04 15.20 -10.66
C GLN A 31 -58.13 15.71 -9.54
N SER A 32 -58.46 15.40 -8.28
CA SER A 32 -57.66 15.79 -7.12
C SER A 32 -56.40 14.94 -6.92
N LEU A 33 -56.33 13.75 -7.52
CA LEU A 33 -55.25 12.80 -7.31
C LEU A 33 -54.05 13.08 -8.23
N ALA A 34 -52.89 13.31 -7.61
CA ALA A 34 -51.61 13.39 -8.31
C ALA A 34 -51.11 12.00 -8.75
N ILE A 35 -50.27 11.96 -9.79
CA ILE A 35 -49.59 10.74 -10.28
C ILE A 35 -48.32 10.54 -9.46
N ASP A 36 -48.49 10.18 -8.19
CA ASP A 36 -47.40 9.88 -7.28
C ASP A 36 -47.78 8.82 -6.25
N LYS A 37 -46.77 8.37 -5.49
CA LYS A 37 -46.91 7.31 -4.49
C LYS A 37 -47.97 7.61 -3.41
N SER A 38 -48.18 8.87 -3.04
CA SER A 38 -49.11 9.24 -1.96
C SER A 38 -50.56 8.97 -2.37
N SER A 39 -50.88 9.09 -3.65
CA SER A 39 -52.22 8.85 -4.20
C SER A 39 -52.56 7.37 -4.40
N LEU A 40 -51.59 6.46 -4.32
CA LEU A 40 -51.80 5.04 -4.68
C LEU A 40 -52.95 4.39 -3.90
N SER A 41 -53.05 4.69 -2.60
CA SER A 41 -54.15 4.19 -1.75
C SER A 41 -55.52 4.71 -2.19
N SER A 42 -55.58 5.98 -2.59
CA SER A 42 -56.80 6.62 -3.10
C SER A 42 -57.21 6.07 -4.48
N TYR A 43 -56.25 5.76 -5.36
CA TYR A 43 -56.56 5.05 -6.62
C TYR A 43 -57.11 3.65 -6.34
N HIS A 44 -56.53 2.90 -5.38
CA HIS A 44 -57.05 1.60 -4.99
C HIS A 44 -58.46 1.65 -4.41
N SER A 45 -58.85 2.73 -3.73
CA SER A 45 -60.22 2.89 -3.26
C SER A 45 -61.23 3.21 -4.37
N ILE A 46 -60.78 3.78 -5.49
CA ILE A 46 -61.64 4.13 -6.64
C ILE A 46 -61.88 2.93 -7.55
N ILE A 47 -60.91 2.00 -7.65
CA ILE A 47 -61.00 0.81 -8.51
C ILE A 47 -62.32 0.05 -8.30
N PRO A 48 -62.75 -0.30 -7.06
CA PRO A 48 -64.04 -0.97 -6.85
C PRO A 48 -65.25 -0.18 -7.37
N MET A 49 -65.21 1.15 -7.31
CA MET A 49 -66.30 2.01 -7.80
C MET A 49 -66.41 1.92 -9.33
N VAL A 50 -65.29 2.07 -10.04
CA VAL A 50 -65.27 2.02 -11.51
C VAL A 50 -65.44 0.61 -12.08
N GLU A 51 -65.18 -0.45 -11.30
CA GLU A 51 -65.44 -1.84 -11.69
C GLU A 51 -66.91 -2.24 -11.56
N GLN A 52 -67.65 -1.66 -10.60
CA GLN A 52 -69.05 -2.02 -10.33
C GLN A 52 -70.05 -1.18 -11.12
N CYS A 53 -69.71 0.08 -11.43
CA CYS A 53 -70.57 0.98 -12.19
C CYS A 53 -70.44 0.76 -13.70
N LYS A 54 -71.55 0.79 -14.43
CA LYS A 54 -71.61 0.52 -15.88
C LYS A 54 -71.98 1.77 -16.68
N GLY A 55 -71.44 1.87 -17.88
CA GLY A 55 -71.82 2.88 -18.88
C GLY A 55 -70.59 3.58 -19.49
N PRO A 56 -70.75 4.26 -20.64
CA PRO A 56 -69.61 4.77 -21.41
C PRO A 56 -68.68 5.70 -20.63
N SER A 57 -69.24 6.56 -19.76
CA SER A 57 -68.44 7.45 -18.90
C SER A 57 -67.66 6.69 -17.83
N TRP A 58 -68.25 5.62 -17.29
CA TRP A 58 -67.59 4.74 -16.32
C TRP A 58 -66.51 3.89 -16.97
N ASP A 59 -66.74 3.40 -18.20
CA ASP A 59 -65.73 2.64 -18.96
C ASP A 59 -64.51 3.50 -19.30
N ARG A 60 -64.73 4.76 -19.71
CA ARG A 60 -63.63 5.72 -19.90
C ARG A 60 -62.90 6.04 -18.60
N MET A 61 -63.62 6.26 -17.50
CA MET A 61 -63.02 6.54 -16.19
C MET A 61 -62.21 5.33 -15.68
N LYS A 62 -62.69 4.11 -15.90
CA LYS A 62 -62.00 2.86 -15.58
C LYS A 62 -60.64 2.78 -16.30
N ASN A 63 -60.58 3.10 -17.59
CA ASN A 63 -59.32 3.18 -18.33
C ASN A 63 -58.39 4.26 -17.80
N GLU A 64 -58.92 5.44 -17.45
CA GLU A 64 -58.14 6.52 -16.84
C GLU A 64 -57.52 6.10 -15.49
N VAL A 65 -58.31 5.45 -14.63
CA VAL A 65 -57.86 4.92 -13.33
C VAL A 65 -56.73 3.91 -13.52
N TYR A 66 -56.92 2.93 -14.42
CA TYR A 66 -55.92 1.91 -14.67
C TYR A 66 -54.64 2.48 -15.28
N TYR A 67 -54.75 3.36 -16.27
CA TYR A 67 -53.59 4.00 -16.88
C TYR A 67 -52.79 4.80 -15.84
N LYS A 68 -53.45 5.65 -15.04
CA LYS A 68 -52.79 6.43 -13.97
C LYS A 68 -52.21 5.54 -12.88
N SER A 69 -52.89 4.46 -12.49
CA SER A 69 -52.37 3.45 -11.57
C SER A 69 -51.08 2.82 -12.11
N GLY A 70 -51.04 2.48 -13.40
CA GLY A 70 -49.84 1.97 -14.07
C GLY A 70 -48.67 2.95 -14.01
N LEU A 71 -48.90 4.23 -14.29
CA LEU A 71 -47.87 5.28 -14.18
C LEU A 71 -47.33 5.43 -12.75
N ILE A 72 -48.21 5.35 -11.74
CA ILE A 72 -47.78 5.41 -10.34
C ILE A 72 -46.92 4.19 -10.01
N HIS A 73 -47.33 2.99 -10.42
CA HIS A 73 -46.54 1.77 -10.25
C HIS A 73 -45.15 1.87 -10.89
N LEU A 74 -45.04 2.42 -12.11
CA LEU A 74 -43.75 2.71 -12.73
C LEU A 74 -42.91 3.70 -11.90
N SER A 75 -43.53 4.76 -11.37
CA SER A 75 -42.83 5.77 -10.56
C SER A 75 -42.22 5.20 -9.28
N VAL A 76 -42.74 4.07 -8.78
CA VAL A 76 -42.24 3.37 -7.58
C VAL A 76 -41.50 2.08 -7.89
N GLY A 77 -41.18 1.82 -9.16
CA GLY A 77 -40.42 0.63 -9.60
C GLY A 77 -41.16 -0.69 -9.42
N GLN A 78 -42.49 -0.70 -9.62
CA GLN A 78 -43.35 -1.88 -9.59
C GLN A 78 -43.83 -2.24 -11.00
N GLU A 79 -42.92 -2.61 -11.89
CA GLU A 79 -43.17 -2.83 -13.33
C GLU A 79 -44.22 -3.90 -13.57
N LEU A 80 -44.18 -5.04 -12.87
CA LEU A 80 -45.18 -6.11 -13.04
C LEU A 80 -46.61 -5.64 -12.71
N LYS A 81 -46.78 -4.80 -11.69
CA LYS A 81 -48.09 -4.22 -11.37
C LYS A 81 -48.49 -3.13 -12.36
N ALA A 82 -47.53 -2.39 -12.89
CA ALA A 82 -47.80 -1.43 -13.95
C ALA A 82 -48.30 -2.12 -15.21
N MET A 83 -47.68 -3.26 -15.58
CA MET A 83 -48.13 -4.09 -16.69
C MET A 83 -49.56 -4.57 -16.49
N GLU A 84 -49.88 -5.15 -15.31
CA GLU A 84 -51.25 -5.57 -14.98
C GLU A 84 -52.26 -4.43 -15.15
N SER A 85 -51.92 -3.21 -14.69
CA SER A 85 -52.76 -2.04 -14.86
C SER A 85 -52.97 -1.66 -16.33
N PHE A 86 -51.90 -1.64 -17.15
CA PHE A 86 -52.01 -1.30 -18.57
C PHE A 86 -52.75 -2.38 -19.38
N GLU A 87 -52.56 -3.66 -19.06
CA GLU A 87 -53.26 -4.77 -19.69
C GLU A 87 -54.78 -4.69 -19.46
N LYS A 88 -55.20 -4.23 -18.26
CA LYS A 88 -56.62 -3.96 -17.98
C LYS A 88 -57.21 -2.85 -18.85
N VAL A 89 -56.42 -1.84 -19.24
CA VAL A 89 -56.85 -0.80 -20.19
C VAL A 89 -57.09 -1.42 -21.57
N ILE A 90 -56.15 -2.25 -22.05
CA ILE A 90 -56.27 -2.91 -23.37
C ILE A 90 -57.48 -3.86 -23.41
N ALA A 91 -57.74 -4.57 -22.31
CA ALA A 91 -58.82 -5.55 -22.22
C ALA A 91 -60.23 -4.93 -22.12
N SER A 92 -60.37 -3.64 -21.84
CA SER A 92 -61.67 -3.03 -21.52
C SER A 92 -62.61 -2.80 -22.71
N GLY A 93 -62.10 -2.93 -23.95
CA GLY A 93 -62.84 -2.64 -25.19
C GLY A 93 -63.14 -1.17 -25.43
N GLU A 94 -62.82 -0.28 -24.48
CA GLU A 94 -62.99 1.18 -24.59
C GLU A 94 -61.68 1.82 -25.08
N PRO A 95 -61.71 2.74 -26.06
CA PRO A 95 -60.50 3.22 -26.75
C PRO A 95 -59.64 4.22 -25.96
N SER A 96 -60.14 4.85 -24.90
CA SER A 96 -59.36 5.84 -24.15
C SER A 96 -58.14 5.22 -23.50
N PHE A 97 -57.00 5.93 -23.55
CA PHE A 97 -55.71 5.51 -23.01
C PHE A 97 -55.12 4.20 -23.58
N LYS A 98 -55.79 3.55 -24.55
CA LYS A 98 -55.34 2.28 -25.14
C LYS A 98 -53.96 2.42 -25.80
N MET A 99 -53.82 3.35 -26.75
CA MET A 99 -52.55 3.60 -27.46
C MET A 99 -51.39 3.94 -26.51
N LEU A 100 -51.65 4.76 -25.49
CA LEU A 100 -50.65 5.11 -24.48
C LEU A 100 -50.25 3.90 -23.63
N SER A 101 -51.20 3.02 -23.32
CA SER A 101 -50.95 1.79 -22.55
C SER A 101 -50.17 0.77 -23.40
N GLU A 102 -50.49 0.66 -24.69
CA GLU A 102 -49.76 -0.18 -25.65
C GLU A 102 -48.30 0.25 -25.79
N GLU A 103 -48.02 1.55 -25.94
CA GLU A 103 -46.66 2.08 -26.01
C GLU A 103 -45.86 1.74 -24.74
N ARG A 104 -46.48 1.89 -23.56
CA ARG A 104 -45.83 1.57 -22.28
C ARG A 104 -45.61 0.07 -22.10
N LEU A 105 -46.58 -0.76 -22.49
CA LEU A 105 -46.48 -2.20 -22.41
C LEU A 105 -45.41 -2.74 -23.35
N HIS A 106 -45.28 -2.20 -24.56
CA HIS A 106 -44.23 -2.57 -25.49
C HIS A 106 -42.84 -2.46 -24.85
N GLU A 107 -42.54 -1.32 -24.21
CA GLU A 107 -41.28 -1.12 -23.49
C GLU A 107 -41.10 -2.07 -22.30
N LEU A 108 -42.17 -2.39 -21.57
CA LEU A 108 -42.13 -3.29 -20.42
C LEU A 108 -41.95 -4.74 -20.84
N TYR A 109 -42.59 -5.17 -21.92
CA TYR A 109 -42.42 -6.49 -22.51
C TYR A 109 -40.97 -6.73 -22.93
N LYS A 110 -40.33 -5.75 -23.58
CA LYS A 110 -38.90 -5.82 -23.92
C LYS A 110 -38.02 -5.98 -22.70
N LYS A 111 -38.23 -5.16 -21.67
CA LYS A 111 -37.46 -5.23 -20.41
C LYS A 111 -37.59 -6.57 -19.70
N MET A 112 -38.74 -7.21 -19.78
CA MET A 112 -39.07 -8.48 -19.13
C MET A 112 -38.81 -9.70 -20.02
N ALA A 113 -38.33 -9.53 -21.26
CA ALA A 113 -38.21 -10.57 -22.28
C ALA A 113 -39.54 -11.29 -22.63
N LEU A 114 -40.69 -10.59 -22.56
CA LEU A 114 -41.99 -11.12 -22.98
C LEU A 114 -42.19 -10.99 -24.50
N TRP A 115 -41.25 -11.55 -25.26
CA TRP A 115 -41.13 -11.40 -26.72
C TRP A 115 -42.31 -11.94 -27.53
N SER A 116 -43.19 -12.75 -26.94
CA SER A 116 -44.44 -13.20 -27.56
C SER A 116 -45.43 -12.05 -27.83
N HIS A 117 -45.28 -10.92 -27.15
CA HIS A 117 -46.11 -9.73 -27.31
C HIS A 117 -45.48 -8.66 -28.22
N ILE A 118 -44.32 -8.96 -28.81
CA ILE A 118 -43.54 -8.05 -29.66
C ILE A 118 -43.51 -8.61 -31.08
N GLU A 119 -43.63 -7.73 -32.08
CA GLU A 119 -43.57 -8.09 -33.51
C GLU A 119 -42.25 -8.77 -33.87
N ASP A 120 -42.27 -9.65 -34.88
CA ASP A 120 -41.12 -10.48 -35.24
C ASP A 120 -39.96 -9.71 -35.91
N ASP A 121 -40.24 -8.52 -36.45
CA ASP A 121 -39.26 -7.64 -37.09
C ASP A 121 -38.65 -6.60 -36.13
N ASP A 122 -39.00 -6.63 -34.84
CA ASP A 122 -38.37 -5.77 -33.84
C ASP A 122 -36.88 -6.13 -33.67
N ASN A 123 -36.02 -5.11 -33.82
CA ASN A 123 -34.57 -5.27 -33.78
C ASN A 123 -34.06 -5.83 -32.45
N ASP A 124 -34.67 -5.46 -31.33
CA ASP A 124 -34.23 -5.90 -30.01
C ASP A 124 -34.62 -7.36 -29.76
N LYS A 125 -35.78 -7.78 -30.25
CA LYS A 125 -36.20 -9.19 -30.25
C LYS A 125 -35.22 -10.05 -31.07
N LEU A 126 -34.90 -9.61 -32.28
CA LEU A 126 -33.94 -10.30 -33.15
C LEU A 126 -32.56 -10.39 -32.51
N ALA A 127 -32.07 -9.29 -31.92
CA ALA A 127 -30.80 -9.24 -31.23
C ALA A 127 -30.77 -10.15 -30.00
N TYR A 128 -31.84 -10.14 -29.19
CA TYR A 128 -31.96 -11.00 -28.00
C TYR A 128 -31.88 -12.48 -28.36
N TYR A 129 -32.67 -12.94 -29.34
CA TYR A 129 -32.62 -14.35 -29.77
C TYR A 129 -31.31 -14.72 -30.45
N ALA A 130 -30.70 -13.82 -31.22
CA ALA A 130 -29.37 -14.06 -31.79
C ALA A 130 -28.28 -14.23 -30.71
N LEU A 131 -28.38 -13.49 -29.60
CA LEU A 131 -27.50 -13.68 -28.44
C LEU A 131 -27.83 -14.99 -27.71
N LEU A 132 -29.11 -15.30 -27.53
CA LEU A 132 -29.55 -16.51 -26.84
C LEU A 132 -29.19 -17.79 -27.61
N ASP A 133 -29.29 -17.80 -28.93
CA ASP A 133 -28.93 -18.96 -29.76
C ASP A 133 -27.43 -19.25 -29.71
N ASN A 134 -26.62 -18.22 -29.48
CA ASN A 134 -25.19 -18.35 -29.26
C ASN A 134 -24.85 -18.68 -27.81
N ILE A 135 -25.82 -18.59 -26.88
CA ILE A 135 -25.54 -18.80 -25.46
C ILE A 135 -25.18 -20.26 -25.20
N THR A 136 -23.95 -20.50 -24.78
CA THR A 136 -23.53 -21.80 -24.26
C THR A 136 -23.42 -21.79 -22.74
N GLN A 137 -23.44 -22.97 -22.12
CA GLN A 137 -23.17 -23.09 -20.68
C GLN A 137 -21.76 -22.62 -20.28
N ALA A 138 -20.85 -22.43 -21.24
CA ALA A 138 -19.49 -21.95 -21.02
C ALA A 138 -19.33 -20.45 -21.31
N ASP A 139 -20.41 -19.76 -21.66
CA ASP A 139 -20.34 -18.33 -21.97
C ASP A 139 -20.12 -17.54 -20.69
N GLY A 140 -19.08 -16.72 -20.74
CA GLY A 140 -18.72 -15.84 -19.64
C GLY A 140 -19.67 -14.66 -19.51
N ASP A 141 -19.33 -13.83 -18.54
CA ASP A 141 -20.01 -12.61 -18.15
C ASP A 141 -20.52 -11.69 -19.28
N GLU A 142 -19.74 -11.52 -20.36
CA GLU A 142 -19.98 -10.52 -21.40
C GLU A 142 -21.30 -10.75 -22.17
N VAL A 143 -21.66 -12.01 -22.45
CA VAL A 143 -22.89 -12.34 -23.19
C VAL A 143 -24.12 -12.01 -22.34
N TYR A 144 -24.07 -12.29 -21.05
CA TYR A 144 -25.15 -11.96 -20.12
C TYR A 144 -25.31 -10.46 -19.96
N GLN A 145 -24.22 -9.69 -19.88
CA GLN A 145 -24.31 -8.23 -19.87
C GLN A 145 -24.96 -7.68 -21.15
N ALA A 146 -24.67 -8.26 -22.31
CA ALA A 146 -25.32 -7.87 -23.56
C ALA A 146 -26.83 -8.17 -23.54
N LEU A 147 -27.22 -9.37 -23.10
CA LEU A 147 -28.64 -9.74 -22.94
C LEU A 147 -29.36 -8.83 -21.94
N GLU A 148 -28.71 -8.47 -20.83
CA GLU A 148 -29.26 -7.57 -19.82
C GLU A 148 -29.40 -6.13 -20.29
N SER A 149 -28.61 -5.71 -21.28
CA SER A 149 -28.79 -4.40 -21.90
C SER A 149 -30.10 -4.30 -22.68
N ILE A 150 -30.61 -5.44 -23.18
CA ILE A 150 -31.87 -5.55 -23.93
C ILE A 150 -33.04 -5.82 -22.97
N SER A 151 -32.92 -6.85 -22.13
CA SER A 151 -33.96 -7.31 -21.21
C SER A 151 -33.48 -7.32 -19.77
N PRO A 152 -33.27 -6.14 -19.15
CA PRO A 152 -32.67 -6.03 -17.83
C PRO A 152 -33.52 -6.63 -16.70
N LEU A 153 -34.80 -6.90 -16.91
CA LEU A 153 -35.69 -7.42 -15.87
C LEU A 153 -36.09 -8.88 -16.10
N ASP A 154 -35.59 -9.55 -17.14
CA ASP A 154 -35.89 -10.96 -17.40
C ASP A 154 -35.47 -11.86 -16.23
N TYR A 155 -36.46 -12.58 -15.68
CA TYR A 155 -36.28 -13.47 -14.54
C TYR A 155 -35.24 -14.57 -14.80
N GLN A 156 -35.39 -15.30 -15.91
CA GLN A 156 -34.58 -16.49 -16.15
C GLN A 156 -33.14 -16.10 -16.51
N LEU A 157 -32.98 -15.02 -17.27
CA LEU A 157 -31.68 -14.43 -17.56
C LEU A 157 -30.92 -14.06 -16.28
N ARG A 158 -31.58 -13.35 -15.35
CA ARG A 158 -30.98 -12.91 -14.08
C ARG A 158 -30.58 -14.09 -13.19
N VAL A 159 -31.40 -15.14 -13.14
CA VAL A 159 -31.06 -16.38 -12.42
C VAL A 159 -29.83 -17.04 -13.03
N ASN A 160 -29.82 -17.25 -14.34
CA ASN A 160 -28.71 -17.91 -15.06
C ASN A 160 -27.41 -17.11 -14.94
N HIS A 161 -27.47 -15.79 -15.10
CA HIS A 161 -26.31 -14.94 -14.95
C HIS A 161 -25.74 -15.00 -13.53
N THR A 162 -26.61 -15.02 -12.52
CA THR A 162 -26.15 -15.13 -11.13
C THR A 162 -25.39 -16.44 -10.89
N ASP A 163 -25.79 -17.53 -11.54
CA ASP A 163 -25.05 -18.80 -11.47
C ASP A 163 -23.65 -18.68 -12.08
N VAL A 164 -23.51 -18.02 -13.24
CA VAL A 164 -22.21 -17.74 -13.86
C VAL A 164 -21.34 -16.87 -12.95
N LEU A 165 -21.89 -15.79 -12.42
CA LEU A 165 -21.17 -14.91 -11.50
C LEU A 165 -20.72 -15.63 -10.22
N LEU A 166 -21.51 -16.57 -9.70
CA LEU A 166 -21.12 -17.37 -8.55
C LEU A 166 -20.02 -18.38 -8.88
N GLU A 167 -19.93 -18.87 -10.11
CA GLU A 167 -18.78 -19.67 -10.56
C GLU A 167 -17.51 -18.83 -10.66
N GLU A 168 -17.58 -17.67 -11.31
CA GLU A 168 -16.47 -16.72 -11.39
C GLU A 168 -16.00 -16.25 -10.01
N LEU A 169 -16.95 -15.98 -9.12
CA LEU A 169 -16.67 -15.60 -7.73
C LEU A 169 -15.99 -16.74 -6.97
N ALA A 170 -16.34 -17.99 -7.24
CA ALA A 170 -15.69 -19.14 -6.61
C ALA A 170 -14.23 -19.30 -7.03
N ASP A 171 -13.87 -18.85 -8.23
CA ASP A 171 -12.52 -18.97 -8.78
C ASP A 171 -11.59 -17.83 -8.33
N SER A 172 -12.13 -16.61 -8.13
CA SER A 172 -11.33 -15.40 -7.92
C SER A 172 -11.65 -14.60 -6.66
N LEU A 173 -12.86 -14.74 -6.10
CA LEU A 173 -13.41 -13.84 -5.07
C LEU A 173 -13.36 -12.35 -5.46
N ASP A 174 -13.46 -12.04 -6.75
CA ASP A 174 -13.44 -10.66 -7.25
C ASP A 174 -14.60 -9.81 -6.67
N LEU A 175 -14.28 -8.58 -6.27
CA LEU A 175 -15.22 -7.69 -5.60
C LEU A 175 -16.29 -7.13 -6.55
N ASN A 176 -15.97 -6.94 -7.83
CA ASN A 176 -16.94 -6.47 -8.82
C ASN A 176 -17.93 -7.58 -9.16
N THR A 177 -17.45 -8.82 -9.33
CA THR A 177 -18.32 -9.99 -9.50
C THR A 177 -19.25 -10.16 -8.29
N ALA A 178 -18.73 -10.05 -7.06
CA ALA A 178 -19.55 -10.10 -5.85
C ALA A 178 -20.62 -8.99 -5.79
N GLN A 179 -20.28 -7.77 -6.18
CA GLN A 179 -21.23 -6.65 -6.24
C GLN A 179 -22.37 -6.93 -7.23
N ARG A 180 -22.07 -7.57 -8.37
CA ARG A 180 -23.06 -7.93 -9.39
C ARG A 180 -23.94 -9.11 -8.97
N VAL A 181 -23.42 -10.05 -8.18
CA VAL A 181 -24.25 -11.06 -7.50
C VAL A 181 -25.27 -10.38 -6.58
N VAL A 182 -24.84 -9.38 -5.80
CA VAL A 182 -25.74 -8.61 -4.92
C VAL A 182 -26.82 -7.90 -5.74
N GLU A 183 -26.45 -7.25 -6.83
CA GLU A 183 -27.38 -6.54 -7.72
C GLU A 183 -28.45 -7.48 -8.30
N ASN A 184 -28.04 -8.63 -8.85
CA ASN A 184 -28.97 -9.59 -9.40
C ASN A 184 -29.93 -10.16 -8.35
N TYR A 185 -29.42 -10.59 -7.19
CA TYR A 185 -30.26 -11.10 -6.11
C TYR A 185 -31.20 -10.05 -5.54
N MET A 186 -30.75 -8.81 -5.37
CA MET A 186 -31.62 -7.72 -4.92
C MET A 186 -32.70 -7.40 -5.96
N LEU A 187 -32.37 -7.39 -7.24
CA LEU A 187 -33.34 -7.19 -8.32
C LEU A 187 -34.39 -8.30 -8.31
N LEU A 188 -33.98 -9.56 -8.23
CA LEU A 188 -34.90 -10.71 -8.15
C LEU A 188 -35.80 -10.62 -6.91
N ALA A 189 -35.22 -10.32 -5.75
CA ALA A 189 -35.97 -10.21 -4.50
C ALA A 189 -36.98 -9.05 -4.50
N ASP A 190 -36.63 -7.92 -5.12
CA ASP A 190 -37.48 -6.72 -5.12
C ASP A 190 -38.53 -6.78 -6.26
N LYS A 191 -38.17 -7.18 -7.48
CA LYS A 191 -39.06 -7.20 -8.65
C LYS A 191 -40.03 -8.37 -8.66
N TYR A 192 -39.58 -9.54 -8.22
CA TYR A 192 -40.35 -10.78 -8.26
C TYR A 192 -40.91 -11.19 -6.90
N ALA A 193 -40.98 -10.26 -5.95
CA ALA A 193 -41.40 -10.52 -4.56
C ALA A 193 -42.76 -11.24 -4.42
N THR A 194 -43.66 -11.12 -5.40
CA THR A 194 -44.97 -11.79 -5.43
C THR A 194 -44.93 -13.14 -6.15
N SER A 195 -43.91 -13.39 -6.97
CA SER A 195 -43.78 -14.56 -7.85
C SER A 195 -42.88 -15.65 -7.26
N ILE A 196 -41.90 -15.28 -6.43
CA ILE A 196 -41.01 -16.24 -5.75
C ILE A 196 -41.49 -16.56 -4.33
N SER A 197 -41.12 -17.74 -3.84
CA SER A 197 -41.58 -18.23 -2.54
C SER A 197 -41.06 -17.37 -1.38
N LEU A 198 -41.74 -17.42 -0.22
CA LEU A 198 -41.23 -16.77 0.99
C LEU A 198 -39.83 -17.27 1.36
N THR A 199 -39.59 -18.58 1.24
CA THR A 199 -38.30 -19.21 1.52
C THR A 199 -37.20 -18.65 0.62
N ASP A 200 -37.44 -18.54 -0.68
CA ASP A 200 -36.45 -17.99 -1.61
C ASP A 200 -36.17 -16.51 -1.31
N ARG A 201 -37.19 -15.73 -0.98
CA ARG A 201 -36.99 -14.31 -0.60
C ARG A 201 -36.12 -14.16 0.65
N LEU A 202 -36.34 -15.00 1.66
CA LEU A 202 -35.50 -15.02 2.86
C LEU A 202 -34.06 -15.40 2.51
N GLU A 203 -33.90 -16.40 1.65
CA GLU A 203 -32.60 -16.89 1.23
C GLU A 203 -31.82 -15.86 0.42
N LEU A 204 -32.45 -15.17 -0.53
CA LEU A 204 -31.82 -14.08 -1.28
C LEU A 204 -31.31 -12.98 -0.35
N GLN A 205 -32.12 -12.51 0.61
CA GLN A 205 -31.70 -11.46 1.55
C GLN A 205 -30.56 -11.92 2.46
N TYR A 206 -30.58 -13.18 2.89
CA TYR A 206 -29.50 -13.79 3.66
C TYR A 206 -28.20 -13.90 2.83
N ARG A 207 -28.28 -14.39 1.59
CA ARG A 207 -27.12 -14.54 0.69
C ARG A 207 -26.51 -13.18 0.34
N VAL A 208 -27.32 -12.17 0.07
CA VAL A 208 -26.86 -10.77 -0.09
C VAL A 208 -26.13 -10.29 1.16
N SER A 209 -26.67 -10.58 2.36
CA SER A 209 -26.01 -10.23 3.63
C SER A 209 -24.64 -10.90 3.80
N VAL A 210 -24.51 -12.16 3.35
CA VAL A 210 -23.24 -12.91 3.36
C VAL A 210 -22.23 -12.29 2.41
N VAL A 211 -22.61 -11.99 1.17
CA VAL A 211 -21.73 -11.35 0.18
C VAL A 211 -21.28 -9.98 0.68
N GLN A 212 -22.23 -9.15 1.12
CA GLN A 212 -21.95 -7.81 1.64
C GLN A 212 -20.93 -7.86 2.77
N TRP A 213 -21.13 -8.71 3.77
CA TRP A 213 -20.25 -8.71 4.93
C TRP A 213 -18.94 -9.45 4.69
N PHE A 214 -19.00 -10.69 4.20
CA PHE A 214 -17.81 -11.55 4.19
C PHE A 214 -16.99 -11.41 2.92
N VAL A 215 -17.57 -11.00 1.79
CA VAL A 215 -16.84 -10.84 0.52
C VAL A 215 -16.53 -9.37 0.24
N LEU A 216 -17.52 -8.47 0.39
CA LEU A 216 -17.35 -7.04 0.12
C LEU A 216 -16.87 -6.23 1.34
N ASN A 217 -16.79 -6.85 2.52
CA ASN A 217 -16.45 -6.19 3.79
C ASN A 217 -17.31 -4.94 4.09
N SER A 218 -18.58 -4.98 3.70
CA SER A 218 -19.57 -3.91 3.86
C SER A 218 -20.64 -4.28 4.90
N PRO A 219 -21.30 -3.30 5.55
CA PRO A 219 -22.32 -3.59 6.55
C PRO A 219 -23.55 -4.32 5.96
N PRO A 220 -23.95 -5.50 6.49
CA PRO A 220 -25.08 -6.28 5.98
C PRO A 220 -26.45 -5.83 6.54
N VAL A 221 -26.51 -4.71 7.26
CA VAL A 221 -27.65 -4.36 8.14
C VAL A 221 -28.95 -4.17 7.37
N ALA A 222 -28.91 -3.54 6.20
CA ALA A 222 -30.11 -3.27 5.41
C ALA A 222 -30.76 -4.58 4.95
N SER A 223 -29.98 -5.47 4.36
CA SER A 223 -30.40 -6.78 3.86
C SER A 223 -30.87 -7.70 4.98
N LEU A 224 -30.17 -7.71 6.12
CA LEU A 224 -30.61 -8.44 7.31
C LEU A 224 -31.91 -7.91 7.89
N LYS A 225 -32.12 -6.58 7.90
CA LYS A 225 -33.41 -5.99 8.33
C LYS A 225 -34.54 -6.35 7.37
N LYS A 226 -34.29 -6.30 6.05
CA LYS A 226 -35.25 -6.77 5.04
C LYS A 226 -35.61 -8.24 5.29
N CYS A 227 -34.62 -9.12 5.47
CA CYS A 227 -34.82 -10.53 5.80
C CYS A 227 -35.71 -10.71 7.05
N LEU A 228 -35.37 -10.06 8.16
CA LEU A 228 -36.11 -10.17 9.42
C LEU A 228 -37.49 -9.49 9.40
N SER A 229 -37.74 -8.60 8.44
CA SER A 229 -39.08 -8.05 8.21
C SER A 229 -40.01 -9.02 7.47
N LEU A 230 -39.43 -9.97 6.72
CA LEU A 230 -40.18 -11.05 6.05
C LEU A 230 -40.50 -12.18 7.04
N ASP A 231 -39.51 -12.59 7.84
CA ASP A 231 -39.65 -13.56 8.91
C ASP A 231 -38.67 -13.25 10.04
N MET A 232 -39.20 -12.82 11.19
CA MET A 232 -38.41 -12.43 12.35
C MET A 232 -37.68 -13.59 13.03
N ASP A 233 -38.12 -14.83 12.80
CA ASP A 233 -37.58 -16.04 13.40
C ASP A 233 -36.65 -16.80 12.46
N TYR A 234 -36.43 -16.31 11.22
CA TYR A 234 -35.54 -16.96 10.26
C TYR A 234 -34.12 -17.07 10.80
N LYS A 235 -33.74 -18.29 11.18
CA LYS A 235 -32.55 -18.59 11.96
C LYS A 235 -31.24 -18.08 11.34
N PRO A 236 -30.98 -18.25 10.03
CA PRO A 236 -29.77 -17.73 9.40
C PRO A 236 -29.60 -16.21 9.56
N CYS A 237 -30.66 -15.44 9.30
CA CYS A 237 -30.62 -13.98 9.44
C CYS A 237 -30.55 -13.53 10.91
N THR A 238 -31.27 -14.18 11.83
CA THR A 238 -31.21 -13.81 13.25
C THR A 238 -29.82 -14.07 13.85
N ASP A 239 -29.16 -15.15 13.49
CA ASP A 239 -27.83 -15.48 13.98
C ASP A 239 -26.76 -14.56 13.37
N LEU A 240 -26.85 -14.28 12.07
CA LEU A 240 -25.93 -13.34 11.42
C LEU A 240 -26.10 -11.91 11.97
N MET A 241 -27.34 -11.47 12.23
CA MET A 241 -27.63 -10.18 12.87
C MET A 241 -27.07 -10.11 14.31
N LYS A 242 -27.18 -11.18 15.10
CA LYS A 242 -26.58 -11.24 16.45
C LYS A 242 -25.06 -11.11 16.38
N LEU A 243 -24.42 -11.82 15.44
CA LEU A 243 -22.98 -11.73 15.24
C LEU A 243 -22.57 -10.32 14.81
N TRP A 244 -23.28 -9.74 13.85
CA TRP A 244 -23.05 -8.36 13.39
C TRP A 244 -23.17 -7.35 14.52
N ASN A 245 -24.21 -7.43 15.35
CA ASN A 245 -24.40 -6.52 16.47
C ASN A 245 -23.24 -6.61 17.49
N LYS A 246 -22.71 -7.82 17.72
CA LYS A 246 -21.52 -8.01 18.57
C LYS A 246 -20.26 -7.44 17.91
N TRP A 247 -20.08 -7.63 16.61
CA TRP A 247 -18.99 -7.03 15.85
C TRP A 247 -19.05 -5.50 15.93
N ASN A 248 -20.14 -4.89 15.47
CA ASN A 248 -20.36 -3.45 15.39
C ASN A 248 -20.33 -2.75 16.76
N LYS A 249 -20.66 -3.46 17.85
CA LYS A 249 -20.52 -2.92 19.21
C LYS A 249 -19.06 -2.71 19.59
N ASN A 250 -18.16 -3.60 19.18
CA ASN A 250 -16.77 -3.65 19.66
C ASN A 250 -15.75 -3.10 18.65
N VAL A 251 -16.03 -3.23 17.36
CA VAL A 251 -15.19 -2.74 16.26
C VAL A 251 -15.86 -1.50 15.69
N LYS A 252 -15.28 -0.32 15.97
CA LYS A 252 -15.74 0.99 15.47
C LYS A 252 -14.93 1.50 14.28
N VAL A 253 -13.98 0.70 13.82
CA VAL A 253 -13.21 0.99 12.61
C VAL A 253 -14.03 0.52 11.41
N SER A 254 -14.34 1.43 10.49
CA SER A 254 -15.00 1.07 9.22
C SER A 254 -14.02 0.32 8.31
N ALA A 255 -14.56 -0.48 7.39
CA ALA A 255 -13.77 -1.12 6.35
C ALA A 255 -13.00 -0.10 5.50
N SER A 256 -13.69 0.97 5.07
CA SER A 256 -13.10 2.07 4.32
C SER A 256 -11.91 2.71 5.06
N ALA A 257 -11.96 2.86 6.37
CA ALA A 257 -10.83 3.43 7.11
C ALA A 257 -9.57 2.54 7.08
N LEU A 258 -9.69 1.25 6.80
CA LEU A 258 -8.55 0.34 6.66
C LEU A 258 -7.90 0.40 5.27
N THR A 259 -8.69 0.71 4.24
CA THR A 259 -8.26 0.66 2.83
C THR A 259 -8.07 2.05 2.21
N ASP A 260 -8.81 3.06 2.66
CA ASP A 260 -8.74 4.42 2.15
C ASP A 260 -7.70 5.27 2.91
N ALA A 261 -6.75 5.82 2.14
CA ALA A 261 -5.66 6.65 2.62
C ALA A 261 -6.09 7.95 3.33
N GLN A 262 -7.22 8.54 2.92
CA GLN A 262 -7.78 9.75 3.48
C GLN A 262 -8.48 9.46 4.82
N GLU A 263 -9.23 8.35 4.89
CA GLU A 263 -9.94 7.94 6.11
C GLU A 263 -9.05 7.31 7.17
N TYR A 264 -7.92 6.69 6.77
CA TYR A 264 -7.00 5.99 7.68
C TYR A 264 -6.52 6.81 8.89
N PHE A 265 -6.27 8.11 8.69
CA PHE A 265 -5.86 9.00 9.79
C PHE A 265 -7.02 9.44 10.67
N GLY A 266 -8.26 9.22 10.24
CA GLY A 266 -9.48 9.46 10.98
C GLY A 266 -9.83 8.36 12.00
N ILE A 267 -9.08 7.25 12.03
CA ILE A 267 -9.29 6.17 13.02
C ILE A 267 -8.97 6.66 14.43
N GLN A 268 -9.96 7.27 15.06
CA GLN A 268 -9.92 7.80 16.43
C GLN A 268 -10.91 7.04 17.31
N ASN A 269 -10.75 7.17 18.64
CA ASN A 269 -11.70 6.67 19.64
C ASN A 269 -11.91 5.15 19.71
N GLN A 270 -11.12 4.35 18.97
CA GLN A 270 -11.12 2.91 19.12
C GLN A 270 -10.35 2.47 20.38
N ASN A 271 -10.97 1.64 21.20
CA ASN A 271 -10.26 0.95 22.27
C ASN A 271 -9.59 -0.32 21.70
N TRP A 272 -8.29 -0.22 21.44
CA TRP A 272 -7.48 -1.32 20.88
C TRP A 272 -7.34 -2.51 21.82
N ASP A 273 -7.32 -2.28 23.15
CA ASP A 273 -7.28 -3.37 24.13
C ASP A 273 -8.56 -4.22 24.07
N ASN A 274 -9.72 -3.59 23.90
CA ASN A 274 -10.98 -4.30 23.74
C ASN A 274 -10.97 -5.20 22.50
N ILE A 275 -10.47 -4.71 21.35
CA ILE A 275 -10.35 -5.54 20.13
C ILE A 275 -9.42 -6.72 20.37
N ILE A 276 -8.21 -6.48 20.89
CA ILE A 276 -7.22 -7.54 21.13
C ILE A 276 -7.74 -8.57 22.13
N ASN A 277 -8.34 -8.12 23.22
CA ASN A 277 -8.91 -9.00 24.23
C ASN A 277 -10.02 -9.84 23.63
N LEU A 278 -10.99 -9.23 22.95
CA LEU A 278 -12.12 -9.92 22.32
C LEU A 278 -11.65 -10.94 21.29
N MET A 279 -10.77 -10.54 20.37
CA MET A 279 -10.41 -11.36 19.21
C MET A 279 -9.38 -12.44 19.53
N VAL A 280 -8.40 -12.15 20.38
CA VAL A 280 -7.22 -12.99 20.55
C VAL A 280 -7.19 -13.69 21.91
N LYS A 281 -7.60 -13.01 22.99
CA LYS A 281 -7.48 -13.54 24.36
C LYS A 281 -8.74 -14.25 24.84
N ASP A 282 -9.91 -13.76 24.46
CA ASP A 282 -11.18 -14.30 24.93
C ASP A 282 -11.42 -15.66 24.29
N GLN A 283 -11.49 -16.69 25.13
CA GLN A 283 -11.70 -18.08 24.70
C GLN A 283 -13.19 -18.42 24.62
N LYS A 284 -14.06 -17.55 25.17
CA LYS A 284 -15.50 -17.73 25.09
C LYS A 284 -15.99 -17.28 23.70
N PRO A 285 -16.53 -18.18 22.88
CA PRO A 285 -16.92 -17.83 21.52
C PRO A 285 -18.16 -16.91 21.55
N LEU A 286 -18.15 -15.89 20.69
CA LEU A 286 -19.26 -14.93 20.58
C LEU A 286 -20.56 -15.59 20.11
N ILE A 287 -20.47 -16.70 19.39
CA ILE A 287 -21.60 -17.54 19.01
C ILE A 287 -21.23 -19.00 19.28
N LYS A 288 -22.21 -19.83 19.64
CA LYS A 288 -21.98 -21.27 19.76
C LYS A 288 -21.91 -21.85 18.35
N LEU A 289 -20.83 -22.53 18.00
CA LEU A 289 -20.81 -23.46 16.87
C LEU A 289 -20.51 -24.86 17.39
N GLU A 290 -20.68 -25.84 16.51
CA GLU A 290 -20.50 -27.26 16.82
C GLU A 290 -19.04 -27.62 17.17
N ALA A 291 -18.07 -26.90 16.61
CA ALA A 291 -16.65 -27.12 16.86
C ALA A 291 -16.08 -26.17 17.93
N PRO A 292 -15.08 -26.61 18.73
CA PRO A 292 -14.34 -25.72 19.62
C PRO A 292 -13.40 -24.79 18.83
N PHE A 293 -13.21 -23.56 19.31
CA PHE A 293 -12.26 -22.60 18.77
C PHE A 293 -11.34 -22.07 19.85
N THR A 294 -10.13 -21.68 19.44
CA THR A 294 -9.13 -21.13 20.35
C THR A 294 -9.46 -19.71 20.81
N ASN A 295 -10.10 -18.91 19.94
CA ASN A 295 -10.48 -17.52 20.20
C ASN A 295 -11.47 -17.02 19.13
N ASN A 296 -11.98 -15.79 19.31
CA ASN A 296 -12.94 -15.21 18.37
C ASN A 296 -12.34 -14.88 16.99
N TYR A 297 -11.03 -14.65 16.87
CA TYR A 297 -10.38 -14.51 15.56
C TYR A 297 -10.56 -15.78 14.72
N ALA A 298 -10.25 -16.95 15.29
CA ALA A 298 -10.43 -18.23 14.60
C ALA A 298 -11.91 -18.52 14.28
N LEU A 299 -12.80 -18.12 15.18
CA LEU A 299 -14.25 -18.19 14.96
C LEU A 299 -14.67 -17.37 13.72
N PHE A 300 -14.31 -16.09 13.64
CA PHE A 300 -14.69 -15.23 12.50
C PHE A 300 -14.11 -15.71 11.18
N GLN A 301 -12.87 -16.20 11.18
CA GLN A 301 -12.25 -16.80 9.99
C GLN A 301 -13.08 -17.99 9.48
N LYS A 302 -13.51 -18.89 10.38
CA LYS A 302 -14.30 -20.07 10.00
C LYS A 302 -15.73 -19.73 9.60
N VAL A 303 -16.34 -18.77 10.28
CA VAL A 303 -17.70 -18.30 9.96
C VAL A 303 -17.73 -17.70 8.56
N ALA A 304 -16.80 -16.80 8.24
CA ALA A 304 -16.71 -16.20 6.90
C ALA A 304 -16.54 -17.27 5.82
N GLU A 305 -15.57 -18.18 5.99
CA GLU A 305 -15.33 -19.28 5.05
C GLU A 305 -16.58 -20.16 4.87
N LYS A 306 -17.22 -20.58 5.97
CA LYS A 306 -18.41 -21.43 5.93
C LYS A 306 -19.54 -20.78 5.16
N HIS A 307 -19.88 -19.52 5.45
CA HIS A 307 -21.02 -18.86 4.83
C HIS A 307 -20.78 -18.58 3.35
N VAL A 308 -19.55 -18.21 2.96
CA VAL A 308 -19.21 -18.04 1.54
C VAL A 308 -19.25 -19.37 0.81
N LEU A 309 -18.70 -20.45 1.36
CA LEU A 309 -18.84 -21.78 0.75
C LEU A 309 -20.30 -22.22 0.62
N GLU A 310 -21.13 -21.92 1.62
CA GLU A 310 -22.56 -22.22 1.56
C GLU A 310 -23.25 -21.41 0.46
N LEU A 311 -22.88 -20.14 0.27
CA LEU A 311 -23.38 -19.29 -0.82
C LEU A 311 -23.03 -19.88 -2.19
N LEU A 312 -21.80 -20.35 -2.38
CA LEU A 312 -21.35 -20.90 -3.66
C LEU A 312 -22.02 -22.23 -4.01
N ASN A 313 -22.32 -23.04 -2.98
CA ASN A 313 -22.89 -24.39 -3.13
C ASN A 313 -24.42 -24.45 -3.13
N ASN A 314 -25.10 -23.47 -2.51
CA ASN A 314 -26.55 -23.46 -2.37
C ASN A 314 -27.09 -22.19 -3.05
N ARG A 315 -27.49 -22.34 -4.32
CA ARG A 315 -27.93 -21.23 -5.18
C ARG A 315 -29.46 -21.20 -5.25
N PRO A 316 -30.15 -20.29 -4.53
CA PRO A 316 -31.61 -20.18 -4.60
C PRO A 316 -32.05 -19.84 -6.03
N LEU A 317 -33.24 -20.29 -6.42
CA LEU A 317 -33.85 -20.11 -7.75
C LEU A 317 -33.15 -20.83 -8.92
N SER A 318 -31.91 -21.29 -8.75
CA SER A 318 -31.19 -22.03 -9.79
C SER A 318 -31.85 -23.39 -10.05
N ASN A 319 -32.06 -23.68 -11.33
CA ASN A 319 -32.51 -24.99 -11.81
C ASN A 319 -31.35 -25.86 -12.30
N SER A 320 -30.10 -25.42 -12.14
CA SER A 320 -28.94 -26.12 -12.69
C SER A 320 -28.65 -27.42 -11.91
N PRO A 321 -28.73 -28.60 -12.56
CA PRO A 321 -28.49 -29.88 -11.90
C PRO A 321 -26.99 -30.18 -11.70
N ALA A 322 -26.09 -29.39 -12.28
CA ALA A 322 -24.66 -29.66 -12.39
C ALA A 322 -23.79 -28.61 -11.68
N GLN A 323 -24.16 -28.23 -10.46
CA GLN A 323 -23.37 -27.27 -9.67
C GLN A 323 -22.08 -27.91 -9.15
N ARG A 324 -20.94 -27.29 -9.44
CA ARG A 324 -19.65 -27.68 -8.83
C ARG A 324 -19.75 -27.51 -7.32
N LYS A 325 -19.28 -28.51 -6.57
CA LYS A 325 -19.24 -28.45 -5.12
C LYS A 325 -17.90 -27.93 -4.62
N TYR A 326 -17.92 -26.77 -3.99
CA TYR A 326 -16.76 -26.11 -3.42
C TYR A 326 -16.57 -26.53 -1.96
N THR A 327 -15.35 -27.00 -1.64
CA THR A 327 -14.99 -27.44 -0.27
C THR A 327 -13.99 -26.51 0.40
N LYS A 328 -13.36 -25.62 -0.37
CA LYS A 328 -12.41 -24.60 0.07
C LYS A 328 -12.52 -23.39 -0.83
N LEU A 329 -12.19 -22.22 -0.29
CA LEU A 329 -12.04 -20.99 -1.07
C LEU A 329 -10.64 -20.95 -1.73
N PRO A 330 -10.49 -20.30 -2.90
CA PRO A 330 -9.20 -20.15 -3.56
C PRO A 330 -8.27 -19.27 -2.72
N ASP A 331 -8.82 -18.16 -2.22
CA ASP A 331 -8.13 -17.14 -1.46
C ASP A 331 -8.95 -16.71 -0.23
N PRO A 332 -8.33 -16.02 0.74
CA PRO A 332 -9.05 -15.38 1.83
C PRO A 332 -9.98 -14.28 1.32
N THR A 333 -11.13 -14.13 1.95
CA THR A 333 -12.08 -13.07 1.59
C THR A 333 -11.59 -11.69 2.04
N GLU A 334 -12.12 -10.62 1.45
CA GLU A 334 -11.76 -9.24 1.83
C GLU A 334 -11.99 -8.97 3.33
N PHE A 335 -13.06 -9.53 3.90
CA PHE A 335 -13.30 -9.47 5.34
C PHE A 335 -12.18 -10.13 6.15
N GLN A 336 -11.71 -11.30 5.72
CA GLN A 336 -10.63 -12.01 6.41
C GLN A 336 -9.31 -11.22 6.33
N THR A 337 -9.00 -10.66 5.16
CA THR A 337 -7.83 -9.77 4.94
C THR A 337 -7.93 -8.53 5.83
N SER A 338 -9.06 -7.84 5.80
CA SER A 338 -9.32 -6.68 6.64
C SER A 338 -9.29 -6.98 8.14
N LEU A 339 -9.70 -8.18 8.57
CA LEU A 339 -9.59 -8.64 9.95
C LEU A 339 -8.11 -8.81 10.37
N ASP A 340 -7.26 -9.32 9.49
CA ASP A 340 -5.81 -9.39 9.73
C ASP A 340 -5.18 -7.99 9.79
N VAL A 341 -5.56 -7.07 8.89
CA VAL A 341 -5.12 -5.67 8.93
C VAL A 341 -5.58 -4.96 10.20
N LEU A 342 -6.82 -5.19 10.65
CA LEU A 342 -7.34 -4.62 11.89
C LEU A 342 -6.53 -5.07 13.11
N LEU A 343 -6.17 -6.34 13.19
CA LEU A 343 -5.34 -6.86 14.29
C LEU A 343 -3.89 -6.41 14.19
N CYS A 344 -3.33 -6.36 12.98
CA CYS A 344 -2.03 -5.74 12.70
C CYS A 344 -1.99 -4.31 13.28
N LEU A 345 -2.97 -3.48 12.90
CA LEU A 345 -3.16 -2.11 13.40
C LEU A 345 -3.32 -2.05 14.92
N ALA A 346 -4.17 -2.90 15.50
CA ALA A 346 -4.39 -2.91 16.93
C ALA A 346 -3.10 -3.21 17.72
N PHE A 347 -2.31 -4.20 17.29
CA PHE A 347 -1.07 -4.53 17.98
C PHE A 347 0.02 -3.48 17.77
N ASP A 348 0.09 -2.84 16.61
CA ASP A 348 1.04 -1.76 16.34
C ASP A 348 0.71 -0.50 17.16
N MET A 349 -0.58 -0.16 17.31
CA MET A 349 -1.06 0.89 18.22
C MET A 349 -0.69 0.62 19.68
N LYS A 350 -0.55 -0.65 20.06
CA LYS A 350 -0.09 -1.10 21.38
C LYS A 350 1.42 -1.37 21.46
N SER A 351 2.18 -1.04 20.41
CA SER A 351 3.64 -1.25 20.34
C SER A 351 4.08 -2.71 20.55
N SER A 352 3.21 -3.67 20.27
CA SER A 352 3.45 -5.11 20.44
C SER A 352 3.97 -5.73 19.13
N SER A 353 5.19 -5.40 18.74
CA SER A 353 5.75 -5.75 17.41
C SER A 353 5.70 -7.24 17.06
N LYS A 354 5.95 -8.16 18.02
CA LYS A 354 5.90 -9.61 17.75
C LYS A 354 4.51 -10.07 17.27
N ASN A 355 3.46 -9.59 17.94
CA ASN A 355 2.09 -9.95 17.59
C ASN A 355 1.62 -9.19 16.34
N ALA A 356 2.02 -7.91 16.20
CA ALA A 356 1.73 -7.14 14.99
C ALA A 356 2.26 -7.87 13.75
N ASN A 357 3.55 -8.23 13.74
CA ASN A 357 4.17 -8.94 12.62
C ASN A 357 3.38 -10.19 12.20
N LYS A 358 2.85 -10.97 13.15
CA LYS A 358 2.05 -12.18 12.83
C LYS A 358 0.86 -11.87 11.93
N PHE A 359 0.10 -10.82 12.23
CA PHE A 359 -1.10 -10.45 11.47
C PHE A 359 -0.75 -9.63 10.23
N CYS A 360 0.23 -8.71 10.34
CA CYS A 360 0.68 -7.91 9.22
C CYS A 360 1.33 -8.78 8.12
N ASP A 361 2.14 -9.79 8.48
CA ASP A 361 2.76 -10.70 7.51
C ASP A 361 1.70 -11.53 6.77
N ARG A 362 0.62 -11.93 7.47
CA ARG A 362 -0.49 -12.63 6.82
C ARG A 362 -1.25 -11.72 5.86
N ALA A 363 -1.59 -10.51 6.29
CA ALA A 363 -2.26 -9.52 5.45
C ALA A 363 -1.39 -9.12 4.23
N LEU A 364 -0.09 -8.90 4.42
CA LEU A 364 0.84 -8.60 3.33
C LEU A 364 0.92 -9.73 2.30
N LYS A 365 0.82 -11.00 2.72
CA LYS A 365 0.79 -12.14 1.80
C LYS A 365 -0.50 -12.18 0.95
N GLN A 366 -1.60 -11.65 1.47
CA GLN A 366 -2.89 -11.60 0.80
C GLN A 366 -2.98 -10.40 -0.16
N VAL A 367 -2.47 -9.25 0.26
CA VAL A 367 -2.60 -7.97 -0.46
C VAL A 367 -1.54 -7.81 -1.56
N LEU A 368 -0.32 -8.31 -1.34
CA LEU A 368 0.77 -8.14 -2.30
C LEU A 368 0.77 -9.26 -3.33
N THR A 369 1.13 -8.93 -4.57
CA THR A 369 1.42 -9.94 -5.58
C THR A 369 2.59 -10.84 -5.13
N PRO A 370 2.68 -12.09 -5.64
CA PRO A 370 3.81 -12.98 -5.31
C PRO A 370 5.18 -12.35 -5.56
N LYS A 371 5.30 -11.51 -6.59
CA LYS A 371 6.52 -10.78 -6.94
C LYS A 371 6.86 -9.70 -5.90
N GLU A 372 5.88 -8.88 -5.51
CA GLU A 372 6.06 -7.86 -4.47
C GLU A 372 6.37 -8.46 -3.10
N HIS A 373 5.68 -9.54 -2.74
CA HIS A 373 5.95 -10.27 -1.50
C HIS A 373 7.38 -10.83 -1.47
N SER A 374 7.85 -11.39 -2.59
CA SER A 374 9.25 -11.83 -2.75
C SER A 374 10.23 -10.66 -2.65
N LEU A 375 9.93 -9.53 -3.30
CA LEU A 375 10.74 -8.31 -3.25
C LEU A 375 10.94 -7.83 -1.81
N ILE A 376 9.84 -7.63 -1.05
CA ILE A 376 9.92 -7.10 0.31
C ILE A 376 10.55 -8.11 1.28
N SER A 377 10.31 -9.41 1.11
CA SER A 377 10.94 -10.46 1.93
C SER A 377 12.46 -10.50 1.74
N ASN A 378 12.92 -10.44 0.49
CA ASN A 378 14.35 -10.37 0.16
C ASN A 378 14.99 -9.08 0.68
N TYR A 379 14.28 -7.96 0.55
CA TYR A 379 14.74 -6.67 1.04
C TYR A 379 14.88 -6.64 2.57
N LEU A 380 13.91 -7.18 3.32
CA LEU A 380 13.98 -7.23 4.80
C LEU A 380 15.05 -8.20 5.33
N THR A 381 15.40 -9.23 4.56
CA THR A 381 16.44 -10.19 4.95
C THR A 381 17.84 -9.66 4.68
N LYS A 382 18.12 -9.22 3.45
CA LYS A 382 19.47 -8.84 3.00
C LYS A 382 19.73 -7.33 2.99
N VAL A 383 18.69 -6.50 2.92
CA VAL A 383 18.81 -5.04 2.67
C VAL A 383 19.73 -4.79 1.47
N ASN A 384 19.36 -5.41 0.35
CA ASN A 384 20.02 -5.32 -0.95
C ASN A 384 19.46 -4.12 -1.73
N SER A 385 19.55 -4.15 -3.07
CA SER A 385 19.11 -3.03 -3.91
C SER A 385 17.72 -2.51 -3.52
N PRO A 386 17.54 -1.18 -3.35
CA PRO A 386 16.25 -0.59 -3.03
C PRO A 386 15.24 -0.58 -4.18
N ASP A 387 15.61 -1.08 -5.35
CA ASP A 387 14.78 -1.03 -6.56
C ASP A 387 13.38 -1.62 -6.32
N GLY A 388 12.35 -0.89 -6.75
CA GLY A 388 10.95 -1.29 -6.61
C GLY A 388 10.34 -1.10 -5.20
N ILE A 389 11.14 -0.86 -4.15
CA ILE A 389 10.62 -0.59 -2.80
C ILE A 389 9.76 0.68 -2.74
N PRO A 390 10.13 1.81 -3.40
CA PRO A 390 9.26 2.99 -3.41
C PRO A 390 7.89 2.73 -4.02
N GLU A 391 7.81 2.02 -5.14
CA GLU A 391 6.54 1.72 -5.81
C GLU A 391 5.70 0.71 -5.00
N LEU A 392 6.34 -0.28 -4.38
CA LEU A 392 5.68 -1.22 -3.48
C LEU A 392 5.06 -0.48 -2.29
N LEU A 393 5.79 0.44 -1.66
CA LEU A 393 5.28 1.22 -0.53
C LEU A 393 4.12 2.12 -0.95
N LYS A 394 4.15 2.68 -2.15
CA LYS A 394 3.07 3.47 -2.71
C LYS A 394 1.82 2.62 -2.97
N THR A 395 1.97 1.49 -3.67
CA THR A 395 0.87 0.56 -3.97
C THR A 395 0.25 0.00 -2.69
N ALA A 396 1.08 -0.40 -1.72
CA ALA A 396 0.61 -0.85 -0.41
C ALA A 396 -0.10 0.29 0.35
N TYR A 397 0.30 1.55 0.16
CA TYR A 397 -0.35 2.68 0.81
C TYR A 397 -1.71 3.01 0.19
N GLU A 398 -1.84 2.88 -1.13
CA GLU A 398 -3.09 3.14 -1.86
C GLU A 398 -4.17 2.07 -1.58
N THR A 399 -3.74 0.85 -1.24
CA THR A 399 -4.65 -0.28 -0.94
C THR A 399 -4.90 -0.47 0.54
N TYR A 400 -3.84 -0.43 1.36
CA TYR A 400 -3.89 -0.66 2.80
C TYR A 400 -2.84 0.20 3.52
N PRO A 401 -3.13 1.49 3.77
CA PRO A 401 -2.19 2.46 4.33
C PRO A 401 -1.40 1.97 5.55
N HIS A 402 -2.05 1.22 6.45
CA HIS A 402 -1.40 0.70 7.63
C HIS A 402 -0.25 -0.26 7.31
N LEU A 403 -0.43 -1.16 6.34
CA LEU A 403 0.58 -2.14 5.95
C LEU A 403 1.83 -1.46 5.38
N ALA A 404 1.67 -0.38 4.60
CA ALA A 404 2.79 0.43 4.14
C ALA A 404 3.59 1.05 5.31
N PHE A 405 2.91 1.64 6.29
CA PHE A 405 3.58 2.16 7.48
C PHE A 405 4.24 1.06 8.33
N HIS A 406 3.63 -0.12 8.40
CA HIS A 406 4.21 -1.28 9.07
C HIS A 406 5.50 -1.74 8.38
N LEU A 407 5.52 -1.79 7.04
CA LEU A 407 6.73 -2.09 6.26
C LEU A 407 7.83 -1.05 6.52
N VAL A 408 7.50 0.25 6.48
CA VAL A 408 8.43 1.34 6.81
C VAL A 408 9.03 1.15 8.21
N LYS A 409 8.21 0.78 9.20
CA LYS A 409 8.68 0.45 10.56
C LYS A 409 9.68 -0.70 10.56
N ARG A 410 9.42 -1.78 9.82
CA ARG A 410 10.30 -2.95 9.75
C ARG A 410 11.63 -2.62 9.06
N VAL A 411 11.59 -1.90 7.95
CA VAL A 411 12.78 -1.44 7.23
C VAL A 411 13.62 -0.55 8.14
N ALA A 412 13.02 0.45 8.79
CA ALA A 412 13.74 1.32 9.72
C ALA A 412 14.42 0.55 10.86
N ALA A 413 13.72 -0.41 11.47
CA ALA A 413 14.29 -1.24 12.53
C ALA A 413 15.48 -2.08 12.05
N LYS A 414 15.41 -2.60 10.81
CA LYS A 414 16.50 -3.35 10.18
C LYS A 414 17.72 -2.47 9.90
N LEU A 415 17.52 -1.27 9.35
CA LEU A 415 18.59 -0.30 9.07
C LEU A 415 19.33 0.09 10.36
N VAL A 416 18.59 0.44 11.42
CA VAL A 416 19.18 0.74 12.74
C VAL A 416 19.98 -0.45 13.28
N GLY A 417 19.51 -1.67 13.04
CA GLY A 417 20.21 -2.90 13.43
C GLY A 417 21.53 -3.11 12.68
N LEU A 418 21.59 -2.78 11.38
CA LEU A 418 22.80 -2.86 10.56
C LEU A 418 23.83 -1.81 10.96
N GLU A 419 23.39 -0.58 11.21
CA GLU A 419 24.24 0.52 11.68
C GLU A 419 24.92 0.18 13.01
N ARG A 420 24.16 -0.38 13.95
CA ARG A 420 24.70 -0.81 15.26
C ARG A 420 25.76 -1.90 15.14
N LYS A 421 25.68 -2.74 14.11
CA LYS A 421 26.64 -3.81 13.84
C LYS A 421 27.89 -3.32 13.09
N GLY A 422 28.00 -2.02 12.80
CA GLY A 422 29.14 -1.48 12.05
C GLY A 422 29.21 -1.98 10.62
N ALA A 423 28.09 -2.38 10.02
CA ALA A 423 28.07 -2.78 8.63
C ALA A 423 28.45 -1.57 7.75
N ASN A 424 29.52 -1.69 6.96
CA ASN A 424 29.93 -0.72 5.92
C ASN A 424 28.92 -0.63 4.74
N ALA A 425 27.69 -1.12 4.91
CA ALA A 425 26.66 -1.02 3.88
C ALA A 425 26.25 0.45 3.73
N ASP A 426 26.24 0.95 2.49
CA ASP A 426 25.67 2.26 2.19
C ASP A 426 24.15 2.22 2.40
N VAL A 427 23.75 2.49 3.64
CA VAL A 427 22.34 2.55 4.04
C VAL A 427 21.68 3.88 3.68
N SER A 428 22.42 4.84 3.14
CA SER A 428 21.96 6.22 2.90
C SER A 428 20.79 6.23 1.91
N GLN A 429 20.90 5.44 0.84
CA GLN A 429 19.85 5.33 -0.17
C GLN A 429 18.54 4.78 0.44
N HIS A 430 18.62 3.83 1.37
CA HIS A 430 17.45 3.28 2.03
C HIS A 430 16.77 4.28 2.96
N TRP A 431 17.56 5.05 3.72
CA TRP A 431 17.01 6.13 4.54
C TRP A 431 16.38 7.25 3.71
N ASN A 432 16.91 7.54 2.52
CA ASN A 432 16.30 8.50 1.60
C ASN A 432 14.90 8.06 1.14
N ILE A 433 14.69 6.76 0.89
CA ILE A 433 13.38 6.22 0.55
C ILE A 433 12.40 6.41 1.71
N LEU A 434 12.80 6.03 2.92
CA LEU A 434 11.95 6.21 4.10
C LEU A 434 11.66 7.70 4.37
N SER A 435 12.65 8.57 4.16
CA SER A 435 12.50 10.02 4.29
C SER A 435 11.53 10.59 3.27
N SER A 436 11.60 10.15 2.01
CA SER A 436 10.71 10.58 0.94
C SER A 436 9.27 10.15 1.23
N PHE A 437 9.07 8.87 1.56
CA PHE A 437 7.76 8.34 1.93
C PHE A 437 7.14 9.15 3.09
N ILE A 438 7.86 9.32 4.19
CA ILE A 438 7.38 10.09 5.35
C ILE A 438 7.12 11.56 5.00
N GLY A 439 7.99 12.16 4.18
CA GLY A 439 7.83 13.54 3.71
C GLY A 439 6.53 13.74 2.94
N ASN A 440 6.21 12.82 2.03
CA ASN A 440 4.98 12.85 1.24
C ASN A 440 3.72 12.72 2.10
N HIS A 441 3.80 11.98 3.21
CA HIS A 441 2.67 11.76 4.14
C HIS A 441 2.71 12.66 5.39
N LYS A 442 3.63 13.63 5.45
CA LYS A 442 3.89 14.45 6.63
C LYS A 442 2.69 15.28 7.06
N LYS A 443 2.04 15.97 6.11
CA LYS A 443 0.85 16.82 6.40
C LYS A 443 -0.27 16.04 7.06
N VAL A 444 -0.44 14.78 6.65
CA VAL A 444 -1.51 13.91 7.15
C VAL A 444 -1.17 13.36 8.54
N ALA A 445 0.10 13.07 8.81
CA ALA A 445 0.56 12.65 10.14
C ALA A 445 0.63 13.80 11.17
N GLU A 446 0.88 15.04 10.74
CA GLU A 446 0.92 16.24 11.60
C GLU A 446 -0.45 16.62 12.18
N THR A 447 -1.54 16.05 11.63
CA THR A 447 -2.86 16.15 12.26
C THR A 447 -2.91 15.50 13.66
N GLY A 448 -1.90 14.69 14.03
CA GLY A 448 -1.72 14.14 15.38
C GLY A 448 -2.70 13.03 15.75
N ARG A 449 -3.51 12.56 14.80
CA ARG A 449 -4.68 11.70 15.04
C ARG A 449 -4.35 10.22 15.20
N ASN A 450 -3.27 9.75 14.57
CA ASN A 450 -2.82 8.36 14.63
C ASN A 450 -1.50 8.24 15.44
N LYS A 451 -1.58 7.64 16.63
CA LYS A 451 -0.44 7.54 17.57
C LYS A 451 0.72 6.73 17.00
N PHE A 452 0.42 5.67 16.24
CA PHE A 452 1.44 4.80 15.65
C PHE A 452 2.29 5.55 14.63
N THR A 453 1.65 6.23 13.66
CA THR A 453 2.38 6.96 12.61
C THR A 453 3.17 8.13 13.19
N ALA A 454 2.63 8.85 14.17
CA ALA A 454 3.33 9.92 14.87
C ALA A 454 4.62 9.42 15.56
N GLN A 455 4.54 8.28 16.24
CA GLN A 455 5.71 7.66 16.88
C GLN A 455 6.73 7.16 15.86
N LEU A 456 6.26 6.52 14.78
CA LEU A 456 7.10 6.04 13.70
C LEU A 456 7.88 7.19 13.03
N PHE A 457 7.20 8.29 12.71
CA PHE A 457 7.80 9.45 12.07
C PHE A 457 8.84 10.09 12.98
N LYS A 458 8.55 10.21 14.27
CA LYS A 458 9.51 10.69 15.27
C LYS A 458 10.73 9.78 15.35
N HIS A 459 10.56 8.46 15.30
CA HIS A 459 11.66 7.50 15.34
C HIS A 459 12.56 7.62 14.10
N ILE A 460 11.97 7.70 12.92
CA ILE A 460 12.70 7.77 11.65
C ILE A 460 13.40 9.11 11.49
N ASN A 461 12.73 10.23 11.79
CA ASN A 461 13.37 11.55 11.76
C ASN A 461 14.58 11.63 12.72
N ARG A 462 14.49 10.99 13.90
CA ARG A 462 15.64 10.89 14.82
C ARG A 462 16.77 10.04 14.24
N ALA A 463 16.47 8.96 13.53
CA ALA A 463 17.48 8.12 12.89
C ALA A 463 18.18 8.85 11.73
N ILE A 464 17.41 9.50 10.85
CA ILE A 464 17.92 10.34 9.77
C ILE A 464 18.77 11.49 10.32
N GLY A 465 18.33 12.14 11.41
CA GLY A 465 19.10 13.20 12.06
C GLY A 465 20.47 12.72 12.55
N ARG A 466 20.54 11.51 13.15
CA ARG A 466 21.82 10.90 13.54
C ARG A 466 22.71 10.59 12.33
N GLN A 467 22.13 10.13 11.23
CA GLN A 467 22.89 9.88 10.00
C GLN A 467 23.50 11.16 9.43
N ARG A 468 22.71 12.23 9.32
CA ARG A 468 23.21 13.52 8.83
C ARG A 468 24.34 14.05 9.71
N GLN A 469 24.18 14.00 11.03
CA GLN A 469 25.23 14.39 11.97
C GLN A 469 26.51 13.55 11.79
N LYS A 470 26.37 12.24 11.58
CA LYS A 470 27.53 11.36 11.33
C LYS A 470 28.22 11.71 10.01
N GLN A 471 27.47 11.91 8.93
CA GLN A 471 28.02 12.32 7.64
C GLN A 471 28.72 13.68 7.72
N GLU A 472 28.15 14.65 8.44
CA GLU A 472 28.75 15.95 8.71
C GLU A 472 30.06 15.81 9.50
N GLN A 473 30.10 14.96 10.53
CA GLN A 473 31.32 14.67 11.30
C GLN A 473 32.40 13.97 10.47
N ASP A 474 32.03 12.97 9.67
CA ASP A 474 32.95 12.23 8.79
C ASP A 474 33.55 13.17 7.72
N GLN A 475 32.74 14.08 7.18
CA GLN A 475 33.17 15.11 6.23
C GLN A 475 34.12 16.13 6.90
N GLN A 476 33.80 16.59 8.12
CA GLN A 476 34.70 17.48 8.89
C GLN A 476 36.05 16.80 9.16
N GLN A 477 36.05 15.56 9.64
CA GLN A 477 37.28 14.79 9.88
C GLN A 477 38.08 14.54 8.60
N PHE A 478 37.41 14.37 7.46
CA PHE A 478 38.09 14.24 6.17
C PHE A 478 38.84 15.54 5.82
N PHE A 479 38.17 16.69 5.91
CA PHE A 479 38.80 17.99 5.65
C PHE A 479 39.92 18.31 6.65
N GLU A 480 39.74 18.01 7.94
CA GLU A 480 40.79 18.16 8.95
C GLU A 480 42.02 17.31 8.63
N ARG A 481 41.84 16.05 8.23
CA ARG A 481 42.94 15.18 7.80
C ARG A 481 43.67 15.73 6.57
N GLN A 482 42.93 16.22 5.58
CA GLN A 482 43.55 16.84 4.40
C GLN A 482 44.34 18.10 4.76
N TYR A 483 43.80 18.95 5.63
CA TYR A 483 44.47 20.16 6.10
C TYR A 483 45.75 19.82 6.88
N GLN A 484 45.68 18.88 7.82
CA GLN A 484 46.85 18.42 8.58
C GLN A 484 47.94 17.85 7.66
N GLN A 485 47.57 17.06 6.66
CA GLN A 485 48.52 16.54 5.67
C GLN A 485 49.19 17.65 4.86
N GLN A 486 48.43 18.65 4.40
CA GLN A 486 49.00 19.80 3.69
C GLN A 486 49.94 20.62 4.58
N PHE A 487 49.56 20.87 5.83
CA PHE A 487 50.37 21.60 6.79
C PHE A 487 51.70 20.89 7.07
N PHE A 488 51.66 19.58 7.31
CA PHE A 488 52.87 18.78 7.52
C PHE A 488 53.79 18.79 6.29
N ARG A 489 53.21 18.72 5.08
CA ARG A 489 53.95 18.81 3.82
C ARG A 489 54.65 20.17 3.65
N GLN A 490 53.99 21.26 4.02
CA GLN A 490 54.60 22.59 4.02
C GLN A 490 55.74 22.72 5.05
N GLN A 491 55.57 22.18 6.26
CA GLN A 491 56.63 22.18 7.26
C GLN A 491 57.88 21.42 6.80
N GLN A 492 57.71 20.24 6.17
CA GLN A 492 58.83 19.50 5.62
C GLN A 492 59.56 20.28 4.52
N GLN A 493 58.83 20.98 3.65
CA GLN A 493 59.43 21.84 2.63
C GLN A 493 60.22 23.01 3.24
N GLN A 494 59.71 23.65 4.30
CA GLN A 494 60.42 24.70 5.01
C GLN A 494 61.67 24.19 5.74
N GLN A 495 61.61 23.01 6.36
CA GLN A 495 62.78 22.39 7.00
C GLN A 495 63.86 22.00 5.98
N GLN A 496 63.48 21.55 4.79
CA GLN A 496 64.44 21.29 3.70
C GLN A 496 65.09 22.59 3.19
N GLN A 497 64.37 23.71 3.18
CA GLN A 497 64.92 25.01 2.78
C GLN A 497 65.80 25.67 3.87
N GLN A 498 65.68 25.25 5.14
CA GLN A 498 66.44 25.79 6.28
C GLN A 498 67.66 24.94 6.69
N GLN A 499 68.00 23.87 5.95
CA GLN A 499 69.26 23.15 6.21
C GLN A 499 70.45 24.04 5.82
N PRO A 500 71.37 24.38 6.75
CA PRO A 500 72.57 25.11 6.40
C PRO A 500 73.48 24.20 5.57
N HIS A 501 73.74 24.55 4.31
CA HIS A 501 74.86 23.97 3.57
C HIS A 501 76.16 24.28 4.35
N GLN A 502 76.72 23.28 5.03
CA GLN A 502 78.00 23.42 5.72
C GLN A 502 79.13 23.52 4.67
N PRO A 503 80.00 24.54 4.71
CA PRO A 503 81.20 24.54 3.89
C PRO A 503 82.20 23.50 4.44
N PRO A 504 82.91 22.74 3.59
CA PRO A 504 83.81 21.67 4.04
C PRO A 504 84.97 22.22 4.87
N SER A 505 85.26 21.54 5.99
CA SER A 505 86.22 21.97 7.00
C SER A 505 87.67 22.00 6.50
N THR A 506 88.29 23.17 6.47
CA THR A 506 89.68 23.45 6.09
C THR A 506 90.71 23.08 7.17
N LYS A 507 90.61 21.89 7.78
CA LYS A 507 91.59 21.41 8.79
C LYS A 507 92.34 20.12 8.44
N LYS A 508 92.01 19.43 7.34
CA LYS A 508 92.70 18.20 6.92
C LYS A 508 93.83 18.50 5.93
N ASN A 509 95.02 17.99 6.21
CA ASN A 509 96.21 18.10 5.33
C ASN A 509 96.29 16.86 4.42
N TYR A 510 95.71 16.94 3.22
CA TYR A 510 95.59 15.78 2.32
C TYR A 510 96.94 15.23 1.84
N TYR A 511 97.95 16.09 1.65
CA TYR A 511 99.32 15.63 1.34
C TYR A 511 99.92 14.79 2.46
N LYS A 512 99.72 15.19 3.73
CA LYS A 512 100.15 14.39 4.89
C LYS A 512 99.38 13.07 5.01
N ILE A 513 98.08 13.05 4.67
CA ILE A 513 97.28 11.81 4.70
C ILE A 513 97.79 10.81 3.66
N LEU A 514 98.19 11.28 2.47
CA LEU A 514 98.81 10.45 1.45
C LEU A 514 100.31 10.21 1.67
N GLY A 515 100.94 10.89 2.64
CA GLY A 515 102.37 10.73 2.96
C GLY A 515 103.32 11.26 1.88
N ILE A 516 102.89 12.27 1.12
CA ILE A 516 103.62 12.85 -0.02
C ILE A 516 103.92 14.34 0.21
N GLY A 517 104.90 14.87 -0.53
CA GLY A 517 105.22 16.30 -0.56
C GLY A 517 104.12 17.12 -1.27
N ASN A 518 104.03 18.41 -0.96
CA ASN A 518 103.05 19.31 -1.60
C ASN A 518 103.33 19.52 -3.10
N ASP A 519 104.57 19.27 -3.53
CA ASP A 519 105.08 19.32 -4.91
C ASP A 519 104.89 18.00 -5.69
N ALA A 520 104.27 16.98 -5.07
CA ALA A 520 104.04 15.69 -5.70
C ALA A 520 103.25 15.82 -7.01
N ASN A 521 103.70 15.16 -8.07
CA ASN A 521 102.98 15.13 -9.34
C ASN A 521 101.81 14.11 -9.29
N ALA A 522 100.93 14.13 -10.29
CA ALA A 522 99.78 13.23 -10.36
C ALA A 522 100.15 11.73 -10.30
N LYS A 523 101.33 11.33 -10.81
CA LYS A 523 101.81 9.95 -10.74
C LYS A 523 102.16 9.56 -9.30
N ASP A 524 102.77 10.46 -8.54
CA ASP A 524 103.14 10.23 -7.14
C ASP A 524 101.91 10.17 -6.23
N ILE A 525 100.91 11.03 -6.47
CA ILE A 525 99.62 11.01 -5.77
C ILE A 525 98.90 9.68 -6.00
N ARG A 526 98.82 9.22 -7.26
CA ARG A 526 98.20 7.93 -7.60
C ARG A 526 98.97 6.75 -7.00
N ARG A 527 100.31 6.79 -7.01
CA ARG A 527 101.15 5.74 -6.43
C ARG A 527 100.94 5.63 -4.92
N ALA A 528 100.92 6.76 -4.22
CA ALA A 528 100.68 6.81 -2.78
C ALA A 528 99.27 6.30 -2.40
N TYR A 529 98.25 6.72 -3.15
CA TYR A 529 96.87 6.24 -2.97
C TYR A 529 96.76 4.72 -3.12
N LEU A 530 97.34 4.14 -4.19
CA LEU A 530 97.33 2.69 -4.41
C LEU A 530 98.07 1.93 -3.30
N HIS A 531 99.19 2.47 -2.82
CA HIS A 531 99.95 1.86 -1.72
C HIS A 531 99.14 1.85 -0.42
N LEU A 532 98.54 2.99 -0.06
CA LEU A 532 97.75 3.14 1.17
C LEU A 532 96.44 2.34 1.10
N THR A 533 95.75 2.35 -0.03
CA THR A 533 94.55 1.54 -0.26
C THR A 533 94.86 0.06 -0.11
N LYS A 534 95.96 -0.45 -0.67
CA LYS A 534 96.38 -1.85 -0.49
C LYS A 534 96.74 -2.21 0.95
N LYS A 535 97.11 -1.21 1.77
CA LYS A 535 97.44 -1.38 3.19
C LYS A 535 96.20 -1.37 4.08
N TYR A 536 95.22 -0.55 3.74
CA TYR A 536 94.01 -0.30 4.54
C TYR A 536 92.72 -0.87 3.92
N HIS A 537 92.82 -1.72 2.89
CA HIS A 537 91.66 -2.34 2.24
C HIS A 537 90.87 -3.23 3.22
N PRO A 538 89.53 -3.18 3.22
CA PRO A 538 88.67 -3.99 4.11
C PRO A 538 88.97 -5.50 4.01
N ASP A 539 89.28 -6.02 2.82
CA ASP A 539 89.64 -7.44 2.61
C ASP A 539 90.88 -7.93 3.37
N LYS A 540 91.74 -7.03 3.87
CA LYS A 540 92.91 -7.39 4.69
C LYS A 540 92.67 -7.33 6.19
N GLN A 541 91.42 -7.15 6.62
CA GLN A 541 91.06 -6.87 8.02
C GLN A 541 90.41 -8.03 8.76
N GLY A 542 90.60 -9.27 8.29
CA GLY A 542 89.86 -10.44 8.77
C GLY A 542 89.97 -10.79 10.26
N ASN A 543 90.97 -10.27 11.00
CA ASN A 543 91.21 -10.60 12.42
C ASN A 543 91.32 -9.36 13.35
N MET A 544 90.67 -8.23 13.03
CA MET A 544 90.71 -7.00 13.85
C MET A 544 89.46 -6.81 14.72
N SER A 545 89.60 -6.20 15.89
CA SER A 545 88.45 -5.82 16.75
C SER A 545 87.60 -4.70 16.12
N ASP A 546 86.35 -4.53 16.55
CA ASP A 546 85.44 -3.50 16.00
C ASP A 546 86.00 -2.06 16.13
N ALA A 547 86.70 -1.77 17.22
CA ALA A 547 87.36 -0.48 17.44
C ALA A 547 88.56 -0.27 16.49
N GLU A 548 89.26 -1.34 16.09
CA GLU A 548 90.35 -1.28 15.13
C GLU A 548 89.84 -1.18 13.68
N ARG A 549 88.73 -1.87 13.37
CA ARG A 549 88.02 -1.72 12.09
C ARG A 549 87.54 -0.29 11.89
N ALA A 550 86.87 0.30 12.87
CA ALA A 550 86.41 1.70 12.79
C ALA A 550 87.57 2.68 12.51
N LYS A 551 88.74 2.47 13.14
CA LYS A 551 89.94 3.29 12.90
C LYS A 551 90.53 3.11 11.49
N VAL A 552 90.44 1.92 10.92
CA VAL A 552 90.93 1.70 9.55
C VAL A 552 89.94 2.19 8.52
N GLU A 553 88.64 2.04 8.77
CA GLU A 553 87.58 2.63 7.95
C GLU A 553 87.69 4.16 7.92
N GLU A 554 87.91 4.80 9.07
CA GLU A 554 88.15 6.25 9.17
C GLU A 554 89.42 6.69 8.40
N LYS A 555 90.51 5.91 8.51
CA LYS A 555 91.73 6.16 7.73
C LYS A 555 91.51 5.98 6.24
N MET A 556 90.78 4.95 5.84
CA MET A 556 90.48 4.67 4.43
C MET A 556 89.58 5.74 3.83
N SER A 557 88.57 6.21 4.58
CA SER A 557 87.75 7.36 4.21
C SER A 557 88.59 8.61 4.00
N SER A 558 89.54 8.88 4.91
CA SER A 558 90.45 10.04 4.80
C SER A 558 91.40 9.94 3.60
N ILE A 559 91.86 8.72 3.26
CA ILE A 559 92.72 8.46 2.10
C ILE A 559 91.93 8.67 0.80
N ASN A 560 90.68 8.22 0.73
CA ASN A 560 89.80 8.43 -0.42
C ASN A 560 89.49 9.93 -0.63
N GLU A 561 89.12 10.63 0.45
CA GLU A 561 88.88 12.08 0.44
C GLU A 561 90.13 12.85 -0.03
N ALA A 562 91.31 12.49 0.49
CA ALA A 562 92.57 13.10 0.07
C ALA A 562 92.90 12.85 -1.40
N TYR A 563 92.67 11.64 -1.91
CA TYR A 563 92.90 11.33 -3.32
C TYR A 563 91.89 12.03 -4.24
N GLU A 564 90.61 12.11 -3.87
CA GLU A 564 89.59 12.80 -4.65
C GLU A 564 89.93 14.28 -4.86
N VAL A 565 90.41 14.94 -3.81
CA VAL A 565 90.78 16.36 -3.88
C VAL A 565 92.12 16.56 -4.59
N LEU A 566 93.14 15.73 -4.33
CA LEU A 566 94.48 15.92 -4.89
C LEU A 566 94.67 15.36 -6.31
N SER A 567 93.83 14.40 -6.74
CA SER A 567 93.93 13.82 -8.09
C SER A 567 93.28 14.66 -9.18
N ASP A 568 92.33 15.52 -8.82
CA ASP A 568 91.72 16.50 -9.72
C ASP A 568 92.47 17.84 -9.65
N GLU A 569 92.98 18.29 -10.79
CA GLU A 569 93.81 19.49 -10.88
C GLU A 569 93.07 20.77 -10.44
N SER A 570 91.75 20.85 -10.67
CA SER A 570 90.93 22.00 -10.28
C SER A 570 90.69 22.00 -8.77
N LYS A 571 90.29 20.86 -8.20
CA LYS A 571 90.07 20.71 -6.76
C LYS A 571 91.37 20.87 -5.95
N ARG A 572 92.49 20.36 -6.49
CA ARG A 572 93.82 20.52 -5.88
C ARG A 572 94.24 21.98 -5.81
N LYS A 573 94.06 22.74 -6.89
CA LYS A 573 94.36 24.18 -6.93
C LYS A 573 93.54 24.97 -5.93
N GLU A 574 92.24 24.71 -5.86
CA GLU A 574 91.34 25.34 -4.88
C GLU A 574 91.76 25.00 -3.43
N TYR A 575 92.09 23.74 -3.18
CA TYR A 575 92.60 23.27 -1.89
C TYR A 575 93.94 23.93 -1.50
N ASP A 576 94.87 24.05 -2.45
CA ASP A 576 96.17 24.69 -2.23
C ASP A 576 96.04 26.21 -1.98
N MET A 577 95.11 26.87 -2.69
CA MET A 577 94.77 28.29 -2.45
C MET A 577 94.16 28.51 -1.07
N LEU A 578 93.20 27.69 -0.66
CA LEU A 578 92.55 27.76 0.66
C LEU A 578 93.54 27.49 1.80
N ARG A 579 94.59 26.71 1.56
CA ARG A 579 95.58 26.32 2.56
C ARG A 579 96.75 27.30 2.71
N SER A 580 97.11 28.03 1.66
CA SER A 580 98.28 28.93 1.63
C SER A 580 98.02 30.34 2.19
N GLY A 581 96.82 30.61 2.71
CA GLY A 581 96.56 31.79 3.54
C GLY A 581 96.56 33.15 2.82
N GLY A 582 96.29 33.20 1.51
CA GLY A 582 96.02 34.44 0.79
C GLY A 582 94.54 34.82 0.85
N GLY A 583 94.21 35.92 1.53
CA GLY A 583 92.84 36.26 1.92
C GLY A 583 91.99 37.12 0.98
N SER A 584 90.82 37.48 1.53
CA SER A 584 89.93 38.61 1.23
C SER A 584 88.92 38.54 0.08
N GLN A 585 87.64 38.57 0.50
CA GLN A 585 86.51 39.40 0.03
C GLN A 585 86.48 39.82 -1.44
N HIS A 586 85.35 39.58 -2.13
CA HIS A 586 84.50 40.65 -2.68
C HIS A 586 83.17 40.15 -3.28
N ALA A 587 82.22 41.09 -3.31
CA ALA A 587 80.91 41.13 -3.99
C ALA A 587 79.74 40.48 -3.23
N GLY A 588 78.71 41.20 -2.76
CA GLY A 588 78.30 42.60 -2.97
C GLY A 588 76.81 42.66 -3.32
N GLY A 589 76.07 43.63 -2.75
CA GLY A 589 74.91 44.21 -3.42
C GLY A 589 73.53 44.08 -2.76
N ASN A 590 73.19 45.06 -1.92
CA ASN A 590 71.94 45.84 -1.81
C ASN A 590 70.58 45.27 -2.28
N GLY A 591 69.57 45.47 -1.41
CA GLY A 591 68.15 45.52 -1.77
C GLY A 591 67.24 45.87 -0.58
N GLN A 592 67.10 47.16 -0.27
CA GLN A 592 66.26 47.72 0.79
C GLN A 592 64.83 48.05 0.31
N GLN A 593 63.83 47.78 1.16
CA GLN A 593 62.48 48.40 1.28
C GLN A 593 61.45 48.15 0.15
N PHE A 594 60.16 47.90 0.38
CA PHE A 594 59.17 48.70 1.14
C PHE A 594 57.83 47.95 1.36
N TYR A 595 57.05 48.48 2.33
CA TYR A 595 55.60 48.39 2.58
C TYR A 595 55.00 47.44 3.65
N ARG A 596 54.93 48.06 4.84
CA ARG A 596 53.87 48.10 5.86
C ARG A 596 52.42 47.89 5.35
N ASN A 597 51.66 47.12 6.14
CA ASN A 597 50.36 47.45 6.78
C ASN A 597 49.20 46.44 6.56
N SER A 598 48.60 46.06 7.70
CA SER A 598 47.19 45.68 7.92
C SER A 598 46.63 44.36 7.34
N GLY A 599 46.12 43.50 8.24
CA GLY A 599 45.49 42.20 7.94
C GLY A 599 44.16 42.26 7.16
N PRO A 600 43.46 41.11 7.02
CA PRO A 600 42.51 40.78 8.10
C PRO A 600 42.36 39.28 8.43
N MET A 601 41.84 39.05 9.64
CA MET A 601 41.15 37.83 10.07
C MET A 601 40.05 37.42 9.06
N PHE A 602 40.01 36.13 8.72
CA PHE A 602 38.83 35.53 8.11
C PHE A 602 38.07 34.67 9.13
N ASN A 603 36.84 35.12 9.41
CA ASN A 603 35.84 34.51 10.29
C ASN A 603 34.85 33.71 9.43
N PHE A 604 34.88 32.38 9.51
CA PHE A 604 33.93 31.52 8.78
C PHE A 604 32.65 31.29 9.59
N LYS A 605 31.73 32.26 9.50
CA LYS A 605 30.30 32.06 9.73
C LYS A 605 29.54 32.62 8.52
N LYS A 606 29.24 31.76 7.54
CA LYS A 606 28.05 31.85 6.67
C LYS A 606 27.99 30.63 5.75
N GLY A 607 26.82 30.00 5.75
CA GLY A 607 26.55 28.72 5.11
C GLY A 607 26.53 28.76 3.59
N PHE A 608 26.83 27.60 3.01
CA PHE A 608 26.65 27.31 1.60
C PHE A 608 25.17 26.96 1.32
N LYS A 609 24.59 27.59 0.30
CA LYS A 609 23.39 27.09 -0.39
C LYS A 609 23.85 26.25 -1.59
N PRO A 610 23.13 25.17 -1.93
CA PRO A 610 23.47 24.30 -3.06
C PRO A 610 22.94 24.89 -4.38
N PHE A 611 23.61 24.56 -5.47
CA PHE A 611 23.04 24.58 -6.82
C PHE A 611 22.42 23.22 -7.12
#